data_AF-Q3U6L8-F1
#
_entry.id   AF-Q3U6L8-F1
#
_cell.length_a   1.000
_cell.length_b   1.000
_cell.length_c   1.000
_cell.angle_alpha   90.00
_cell.angle_beta   90.00
_cell.angle_gamma   90.00
#
_symmetry.space_group_name_H-M   'P 1'
#
loop_
_entity.id
_entity.type
_entity.pdbx_description
1 polymer ?
#
loop_
_entity_poly.entity_id
_entity_poly.type
_entity_poly.pdbx_seq_one_letter_code
_entity_poly.pdbx_strand_id
1 'polypeptide(L)'
;MVSELIAFCTSAGKTCLTVDILNSFEYEVLNKKLSKAWHSASKDSGHAGTRDIVSIQELIEAEEEEETLLSSYTTPSKGPLKRVSSTPETPLTKRSVAARSPRQLLSPSSFSPSATPSQKYTSRTNRGEVVTTFGSAQGLSWSGRGGSGSVSLKVVGDPEPLTGSYKAMFQQLMGVREVLTSKIEELGSELKEHHKIEAFTPLLVPAQEPVILLGQIGCDSNGKLNSKSVILEGDQEHSYGAQIPVDLSELKEYSLFPGQVVIMEGFNTTGRRLTATKLYEGVPLPFYQPTEEEGASEQTMVVVACGPYTTSDSITYDPLLDLIAIINRDQPDVCILFGPFLDAKHEQVENCKLTSPFEDVFKQCLRTVIEGTRRLAFQLLGRTWGSPGSSRTSRKTETAWPFCPFRPLNSEMR
;
A
#
# COMPACT_ATOMS: atom_id res chain seq x y z
N MET A 1 -4.15 16.61 -29.97
CA MET A 1 -4.46 17.77 -29.11
C MET A 1 -3.67 19.02 -29.46
N VAL A 2 -2.33 19.08 -29.30
CA VAL A 2 -1.57 20.32 -29.63
C VAL A 2 -1.70 20.72 -31.11
N SER A 3 -1.59 19.75 -32.02
CA SER A 3 -1.81 19.96 -33.46
C SER A 3 -3.23 20.44 -33.81
N GLU A 4 -4.25 19.96 -33.09
CA GLU A 4 -5.65 20.35 -33.28
C GLU A 4 -5.93 21.75 -32.75
N LEU A 5 -5.31 22.12 -31.63
CA LEU A 5 -5.37 23.49 -31.08
C LEU A 5 -4.73 24.49 -32.03
N ILE A 6 -3.56 24.16 -32.59
CA ILE A 6 -2.88 25.00 -33.59
C ILE A 6 -3.76 25.17 -34.84
N ALA A 7 -4.37 24.09 -35.34
CA ALA A 7 -5.30 24.16 -36.46
C ALA A 7 -6.54 25.01 -36.16
N PHE A 8 -7.11 24.89 -34.95
CA PHE A 8 -8.25 25.70 -34.50
C PHE A 8 -7.90 27.19 -34.45
N CYS A 9 -6.80 27.55 -33.79
CA CYS A 9 -6.32 28.94 -33.72
C CYS A 9 -6.06 29.52 -35.11
N THR A 10 -5.47 28.74 -36.01
CA THR A 10 -5.19 29.15 -37.41
C THR A 10 -6.49 29.37 -38.20
N SER A 11 -7.48 28.49 -38.05
CA SER A 11 -8.78 28.60 -38.73
C SER A 11 -9.65 29.75 -38.21
N ALA A 12 -9.52 30.08 -36.92
CA ALA A 12 -10.29 31.14 -36.27
C ALA A 12 -9.61 32.52 -36.38
N GLY A 13 -8.43 32.61 -37.02
CA GLY A 13 -7.67 33.84 -37.17
C GLY A 13 -7.11 34.40 -35.85
N LYS A 14 -6.93 33.56 -34.83
CA LYS A 14 -6.52 33.99 -33.49
C LYS A 14 -5.04 33.65 -33.27
N THR A 15 -4.22 34.67 -33.04
CA THR A 15 -2.74 34.56 -33.02
C THR A 15 -2.13 34.45 -31.62
N CYS A 16 -2.89 34.75 -30.56
CA CYS A 16 -2.42 34.70 -29.17
C CYS A 16 -3.20 33.65 -28.38
N LEU A 17 -2.53 32.91 -27.50
CA LEU A 17 -3.13 31.87 -26.66
C LEU A 17 -3.74 32.52 -25.42
N THR A 18 -5.06 32.72 -25.43
CA THR A 18 -5.83 33.26 -24.29
C THR A 18 -6.77 32.22 -23.70
N VAL A 19 -7.15 32.40 -22.44
CA VAL A 19 -8.09 31.51 -21.72
C VAL A 19 -9.42 31.38 -22.48
N ASP A 20 -9.90 32.47 -23.10
CA ASP A 20 -11.13 32.46 -23.89
C ASP A 20 -11.03 31.56 -25.14
N ILE A 21 -9.84 31.44 -25.72
CA ILE A 21 -9.58 30.60 -26.89
C ILE A 21 -9.52 29.13 -26.49
N LEU A 22 -8.94 28.83 -25.33
CA LEU A 22 -8.95 27.49 -24.74
C LEU A 22 -10.38 27.02 -24.43
N ASN A 23 -11.18 27.89 -23.80
CA ASN A 23 -12.59 27.60 -23.52
C ASN A 23 -13.41 27.42 -24.81
N SER A 24 -13.13 28.22 -25.84
CA SER A 24 -13.78 28.08 -27.15
C SER A 24 -13.40 26.76 -27.84
N PHE A 25 -12.12 26.36 -27.77
CA PHE A 25 -11.63 25.11 -28.32
C PHE A 25 -12.26 23.90 -27.60
N GLU A 26 -12.35 23.93 -26.28
CA GLU A 26 -13.01 22.88 -25.49
C GLU A 26 -14.48 22.73 -25.87
N TYR A 27 -15.21 23.85 -25.95
CA TYR A 27 -16.64 23.82 -26.26
C TYR A 27 -16.94 23.45 -27.71
N GLU A 28 -16.19 23.99 -28.68
CA GLU A 28 -16.50 23.81 -30.10
C GLU A 28 -15.89 22.54 -30.69
N VAL A 29 -14.73 22.12 -30.20
CA VAL A 29 -13.99 20.99 -30.79
C VAL A 29 -14.11 19.76 -29.91
N LEU A 30 -13.82 19.84 -28.61
CA LEU A 30 -13.80 18.66 -27.74
C LEU A 30 -15.21 18.15 -27.41
N ASN A 31 -16.14 19.04 -27.05
CA ASN A 31 -17.52 18.64 -26.72
C ASN A 31 -18.32 18.14 -27.95
N LYS A 32 -18.06 18.67 -29.16
CA LYS A 32 -18.65 18.13 -30.40
C LYS A 32 -18.05 16.77 -30.80
N LYS A 33 -16.81 16.48 -30.40
CA LYS A 33 -16.16 15.20 -30.63
C LYS A 33 -16.74 14.14 -29.69
N LEU A 34 -17.01 14.50 -28.43
CA LEU A 34 -17.70 13.64 -27.46
C LEU A 34 -19.14 13.34 -27.89
N SER A 35 -19.89 14.33 -28.36
CA SER A 35 -21.27 14.10 -28.84
C SER A 35 -21.33 13.28 -30.14
N LYS A 36 -20.37 13.47 -31.07
CA LYS A 36 -20.25 12.60 -32.26
C LYS A 36 -19.81 11.18 -31.91
N ALA A 37 -18.93 10.99 -30.92
CA ALA A 37 -18.56 9.67 -30.43
C ALA A 37 -19.78 8.94 -29.82
N TRP A 38 -20.63 9.65 -29.07
CA TRP A 38 -21.86 9.10 -28.51
C TRP A 38 -22.91 8.78 -29.57
N HIS A 39 -23.04 9.58 -30.62
CA HIS A 39 -23.93 9.27 -31.75
C HIS A 39 -23.41 8.13 -32.63
N SER A 40 -22.09 7.90 -32.71
CA SER A 40 -21.53 6.71 -33.34
C SER A 40 -21.74 5.44 -32.51
N ALA A 41 -21.69 5.55 -31.17
CA ALA A 41 -21.98 4.44 -30.25
C ALA A 41 -23.50 4.13 -30.14
N SER A 42 -24.37 5.13 -30.33
CA SER A 42 -25.83 4.96 -30.26
C SER A 42 -26.44 4.31 -31.50
N LYS A 43 -25.74 4.31 -32.65
CA LYS A 43 -26.24 3.73 -33.90
C LYS A 43 -26.00 2.21 -34.01
N ASP A 44 -25.37 1.61 -33.01
CA ASP A 44 -25.16 0.17 -32.89
C ASP A 44 -25.94 -0.43 -31.69
N SER A 45 -27.09 0.18 -31.38
CA SER A 45 -28.05 -0.35 -30.40
C SER A 45 -28.96 -1.40 -31.04
N GLY A 46 -28.35 -2.54 -31.38
CA GLY A 46 -29.05 -3.73 -31.84
C GLY A 46 -28.23 -4.97 -31.56
N HIS A 47 -28.52 -5.62 -30.44
CA HIS A 47 -27.94 -6.87 -29.90
C HIS A 47 -26.70 -6.70 -29.02
N ALA A 48 -26.88 -7.01 -27.73
CA ALA A 48 -25.79 -7.28 -26.80
C ALA A 48 -25.04 -8.55 -27.26
N GLY A 49 -24.02 -8.33 -28.10
CA GLY A 49 -23.04 -9.34 -28.48
C GLY A 49 -21.81 -9.26 -27.59
N THR A 50 -21.27 -10.44 -27.28
CA THR A 50 -20.00 -10.76 -26.63
C THR A 50 -18.92 -9.69 -26.83
N ARG A 51 -18.33 -9.17 -25.75
CA ARG A 51 -17.11 -8.35 -25.82
C ARG A 51 -16.05 -9.10 -26.62
N ASP A 52 -15.42 -8.41 -27.57
CA ASP A 52 -14.40 -8.95 -28.45
C ASP A 52 -13.21 -9.50 -27.63
N ILE A 53 -12.78 -10.71 -27.97
CA ILE A 53 -11.77 -11.50 -27.25
C ILE A 53 -10.42 -10.75 -27.23
N VAL A 54 -10.17 -9.90 -28.22
CA VAL A 54 -8.95 -9.09 -28.34
C VAL A 54 -8.85 -8.03 -27.23
N SER A 55 -9.97 -7.38 -26.88
CA SER A 55 -9.99 -6.35 -25.84
C SER A 55 -9.79 -6.92 -24.42
N ILE A 56 -10.13 -8.19 -24.21
CA ILE A 56 -9.89 -8.89 -22.94
C ILE A 56 -8.43 -9.34 -22.86
N GLN A 57 -7.84 -9.76 -23.98
CA GLN A 57 -6.44 -10.17 -24.04
C GLN A 57 -5.50 -8.99 -23.75
N GLU A 58 -5.79 -7.79 -24.28
CA GLU A 58 -5.02 -6.57 -23.98
C GLU A 58 -5.07 -6.18 -22.49
N LEU A 59 -6.21 -6.39 -21.83
CA LEU A 59 -6.34 -6.12 -20.38
C LEU A 59 -5.56 -7.14 -19.54
N ILE A 60 -5.55 -8.41 -19.94
CA ILE A 60 -4.76 -9.46 -19.29
C ILE A 60 -3.27 -9.20 -19.46
N GLU A 61 -2.83 -8.79 -20.65
CA GLU A 61 -1.42 -8.44 -20.90
C GLU A 61 -0.99 -7.21 -20.08
N ALA A 62 -1.84 -6.20 -19.95
CA ALA A 62 -1.56 -5.05 -19.11
C ALA A 62 -1.45 -5.42 -17.61
N GLU A 63 -2.30 -6.33 -17.13
CA GLU A 63 -2.29 -6.81 -15.74
C GLU A 63 -1.07 -7.72 -15.47
N GLU A 64 -0.67 -8.57 -16.43
CA GLU A 64 0.56 -9.36 -16.38
C GLU A 64 1.83 -8.48 -16.39
N GLU A 65 1.85 -7.39 -17.16
CA GLU A 65 2.93 -6.41 -17.15
C GLU A 65 3.03 -5.71 -15.78
N GLU A 66 1.90 -5.35 -15.17
CA GLU A 66 1.85 -4.72 -13.84
C GLU A 66 2.32 -5.67 -12.73
N GLU A 67 1.90 -6.95 -12.74
CA GLU A 67 2.39 -7.97 -11.81
C GLU A 67 3.90 -8.26 -12.00
N THR A 68 4.37 -8.24 -13.25
CA THR A 68 5.81 -8.41 -13.56
C THR A 68 6.62 -7.24 -12.99
N LEU A 69 6.10 -6.01 -13.09
CA LEU A 69 6.72 -4.83 -12.47
C LEU A 69 6.72 -4.91 -10.94
N LEU A 70 5.64 -5.39 -10.32
CA LEU A 70 5.56 -5.62 -8.87
C LEU A 70 6.56 -6.68 -8.38
N SER A 71 6.70 -7.79 -9.10
CA SER A 71 7.68 -8.85 -8.77
C SER A 71 9.14 -8.38 -8.86
N SER A 72 9.40 -7.35 -9.68
CA SER A 72 10.73 -6.79 -9.92
C SER A 72 11.31 -6.01 -8.73
N TYR A 73 10.49 -5.66 -7.73
CA TYR A 73 10.91 -5.05 -6.47
C TYR A 73 11.50 -6.06 -5.46
N THR A 74 11.47 -7.36 -5.77
CA THR A 74 12.17 -8.37 -4.98
C THR A 74 13.65 -8.47 -5.38
N THR A 75 14.52 -8.74 -4.41
CA THR A 75 15.98 -8.82 -4.61
C THR A 75 16.34 -10.08 -5.42
N PRO A 76 17.20 -9.98 -6.46
CA PRO A 76 17.57 -11.13 -7.25
C PRO A 76 18.56 -12.01 -6.47
N SER A 77 18.13 -13.19 -6.03
CA SER A 77 19.08 -14.23 -5.56
C SER A 77 19.74 -14.89 -6.77
N LYS A 78 21.07 -15.03 -6.74
CA LYS A 78 21.85 -15.67 -7.80
C LYS A 78 21.56 -17.18 -7.87
N GLY A 79 21.18 -17.67 -9.04
CA GLY A 79 21.33 -19.07 -9.48
C GLY A 79 20.26 -20.07 -8.99
N PRO A 80 20.03 -21.18 -9.73
CA PRO A 80 18.85 -22.01 -9.59
C PRO A 80 19.02 -23.04 -8.46
N LEU A 81 18.76 -22.61 -7.23
CA LEU A 81 18.49 -23.52 -6.11
C LEU A 81 17.20 -23.03 -5.45
N LYS A 82 16.12 -23.81 -5.65
CA LYS A 82 14.84 -23.68 -4.96
C LYS A 82 15.07 -23.56 -3.44
N ARG A 83 15.17 -22.34 -2.94
CA ARG A 83 14.83 -22.00 -1.55
C ARG A 83 13.74 -20.95 -1.62
N VAL A 84 12.60 -21.35 -1.08
CA VAL A 84 11.39 -20.54 -0.94
C VAL A 84 11.73 -19.34 -0.08
N SER A 85 11.69 -18.15 -0.69
CA SER A 85 11.76 -16.88 0.02
C SER A 85 10.47 -16.71 0.81
N SER A 86 10.61 -16.39 2.09
CA SER A 86 9.56 -16.26 3.08
C SER A 86 8.85 -14.91 2.97
N THR A 87 7.88 -14.86 2.06
CA THR A 87 6.60 -14.17 2.23
C THR A 87 5.54 -15.20 1.82
N PRO A 88 4.45 -15.41 2.57
CA PRO A 88 3.47 -16.43 2.21
C PRO A 88 2.61 -15.91 1.06
N GLU A 89 3.17 -15.86 -0.15
CA GLU A 89 2.35 -15.89 -1.34
C GLU A 89 1.75 -17.29 -1.43
N THR A 90 0.42 -17.34 -1.47
CA THR A 90 -0.35 -18.57 -1.64
C THR A 90 0.15 -19.29 -2.90
N PRO A 91 0.68 -20.52 -2.80
CA PRO A 91 1.15 -21.23 -3.98
C PRO A 91 -0.04 -21.58 -4.87
N LEU A 92 -0.13 -20.92 -6.03
CA LEU A 92 -1.09 -21.27 -7.07
C LEU A 92 -0.84 -22.72 -7.52
N THR A 93 -1.80 -23.58 -7.23
CA THR A 93 -1.72 -25.00 -7.58
C THR A 93 -1.94 -25.14 -9.09
N LYS A 94 -0.87 -25.35 -9.87
CA LYS A 94 -0.89 -25.61 -11.33
C LYS A 94 -1.50 -26.97 -11.72
N ARG A 95 -2.59 -27.39 -11.07
CA ARG A 95 -3.29 -28.63 -11.44
C ARG A 95 -4.80 -28.40 -11.47
N SER A 96 -5.24 -27.54 -12.39
CA SER A 96 -6.59 -27.61 -12.92
C SER A 96 -6.50 -28.23 -14.31
N VAL A 97 -6.99 -29.47 -14.44
CA VAL A 97 -7.11 -30.15 -15.72
C VAL A 97 -8.13 -29.39 -16.55
N ALA A 98 -7.70 -28.91 -17.71
CA ALA A 98 -8.55 -28.22 -18.66
C ALA A 98 -9.79 -29.06 -19.03
N ALA A 99 -10.97 -28.57 -18.64
CA ALA A 99 -12.24 -28.93 -19.23
C ALA A 99 -12.99 -27.64 -19.59
N ARG A 100 -12.49 -26.92 -20.60
CA ARG A 100 -13.22 -25.81 -21.22
C ARG A 100 -14.35 -26.39 -22.08
N SER A 101 -15.51 -26.63 -21.47
CA SER A 101 -16.78 -26.74 -22.19
C SER A 101 -17.77 -25.69 -21.65
N PRO A 102 -18.54 -24.97 -22.49
CA PRO A 102 -19.40 -23.86 -22.03
C PRO A 102 -20.66 -24.31 -21.26
N ARG A 103 -20.79 -25.60 -20.90
CA ARG A 103 -22.02 -26.19 -20.34
C ARG A 103 -21.86 -26.82 -18.95
N GLN A 104 -20.87 -26.39 -18.16
CA GLN A 104 -20.65 -26.91 -16.79
C GLN A 104 -20.95 -25.91 -15.67
N LEU A 105 -21.75 -24.87 -15.92
CA LEU A 105 -22.13 -23.89 -14.89
C LEU A 105 -23.05 -24.45 -13.79
N LEU A 106 -23.55 -25.69 -13.92
CA LEU A 106 -24.46 -26.32 -12.95
C LEU A 106 -24.07 -27.79 -12.70
N SER A 107 -22.83 -28.04 -12.26
CA SER A 107 -22.47 -29.35 -11.71
C SER A 107 -22.56 -29.33 -10.17
N PRO A 108 -23.23 -30.30 -9.52
CA PRO A 108 -23.34 -30.36 -8.05
C PRO A 108 -21.98 -30.41 -7.33
N SER A 109 -20.94 -30.87 -8.04
CA SER A 109 -19.55 -30.91 -7.59
C SER A 109 -18.92 -29.54 -7.36
N SER A 110 -19.41 -28.48 -8.00
CA SER A 110 -18.89 -27.11 -7.81
C SER A 110 -19.35 -26.47 -6.49
N PHE A 111 -20.37 -27.04 -5.84
CA PHE A 111 -20.95 -26.57 -4.57
C PHE A 111 -20.72 -27.55 -3.41
N SER A 112 -19.99 -28.63 -3.66
CA SER A 112 -19.71 -29.64 -2.63
C SER A 112 -18.56 -29.17 -1.74
N PRO A 113 -18.62 -29.41 -0.42
CA PRO A 113 -17.53 -29.09 0.51
C PRO A 113 -16.19 -29.68 0.02
N SER A 114 -15.08 -28.97 0.26
CA SER A 114 -13.74 -29.46 -0.06
C SER A 114 -13.54 -30.86 0.53
N ALA A 115 -13.01 -31.79 -0.25
CA ALA A 115 -12.87 -33.19 0.16
C ALA A 115 -11.76 -33.40 1.21
N THR A 116 -10.76 -32.51 1.24
CA THR A 116 -9.58 -32.59 2.12
C THR A 116 -9.05 -31.18 2.47
N PRO A 117 -9.86 -30.31 3.09
CA PRO A 117 -9.42 -28.97 3.48
C PRO A 117 -8.29 -29.04 4.51
N SER A 118 -7.25 -28.22 4.36
CA SER A 118 -6.17 -28.01 5.33
C SER A 118 -5.33 -29.25 5.69
N GLN A 119 -5.39 -30.35 4.94
CA GLN A 119 -4.77 -31.63 5.36
C GLN A 119 -3.27 -31.51 5.65
N LYS A 120 -2.52 -30.77 4.81
CA LYS A 120 -1.09 -30.54 5.02
C LYS A 120 -0.79 -29.69 6.26
N TYR A 121 -1.65 -28.73 6.56
CA TYR A 121 -1.50 -27.89 7.75
C TYR A 121 -1.74 -28.72 9.02
N THR A 122 -2.83 -29.47 9.07
CA THR A 122 -3.20 -30.25 10.27
C THR A 122 -2.19 -31.38 10.57
N SER A 123 -1.52 -31.92 9.55
CA SER A 123 -0.51 -32.99 9.70
C SER A 123 0.94 -32.48 9.91
N ARG A 124 1.14 -31.17 10.09
CA ARG A 124 2.48 -30.58 10.28
C ARG A 124 3.14 -31.06 11.58
N THR A 125 4.45 -31.30 11.53
CA THR A 125 5.23 -31.78 12.69
C THR A 125 6.02 -30.68 13.40
N ASN A 126 6.26 -29.55 12.73
CA ASN A 126 7.01 -28.39 13.23
C ASN A 126 6.18 -27.47 14.15
N ARG A 127 5.18 -28.01 14.86
CA ARG A 127 4.34 -27.22 15.76
C ARG A 127 5.13 -26.70 16.95
N GLY A 128 5.17 -25.39 17.12
CA GLY A 128 5.84 -24.73 18.25
C GLY A 128 7.37 -24.68 18.12
N GLU A 129 7.91 -25.01 16.94
CA GLU A 129 9.33 -24.87 16.66
C GLU A 129 9.74 -23.38 16.66
N VAL A 130 10.77 -23.04 17.44
CA VAL A 130 11.35 -21.70 17.46
C VAL A 130 12.34 -21.58 16.30
N VAL A 131 11.95 -20.86 15.25
CA VAL A 131 12.77 -20.70 14.03
C VAL A 131 13.84 -19.62 14.14
N THR A 132 13.64 -18.63 15.03
CA THR A 132 14.55 -17.49 15.23
C THR A 132 14.47 -17.01 16.68
N THR A 133 15.60 -16.52 17.21
CA THR A 133 15.68 -15.88 18.54
C THR A 133 16.44 -14.56 18.43
N PHE A 134 16.10 -13.60 19.30
CA PHE A 134 16.78 -12.31 19.41
C PHE A 134 16.83 -11.87 20.87
N GLY A 135 17.92 -11.21 21.25
CA GLY A 135 18.16 -10.77 22.63
C GLY A 135 18.54 -11.92 23.58
N SER A 136 18.27 -11.73 24.88
CA SER A 136 18.46 -12.80 25.86
C SER A 136 17.32 -13.79 25.72
N ALA A 137 17.57 -14.91 25.04
CA ALA A 137 16.58 -15.95 24.82
C ALA A 137 16.03 -16.44 26.16
N GLN A 138 14.78 -16.05 26.46
CA GLN A 138 14.00 -16.74 27.48
C GLN A 138 13.82 -18.17 26.98
N GLY A 139 13.87 -19.16 27.88
CA GLY A 139 13.67 -20.56 27.50
C GLY A 139 12.32 -20.81 26.80
N LEU A 140 11.95 -22.08 26.62
CA LEU A 140 10.71 -22.44 25.91
C LEU A 140 9.41 -22.04 26.64
N SER A 141 9.48 -21.47 27.84
CA SER A 141 8.33 -21.08 28.66
C SER A 141 8.03 -19.59 28.51
N TRP A 142 7.23 -19.25 27.52
CA TRP A 142 6.71 -17.89 27.32
C TRP A 142 5.37 -17.77 28.05
N SER A 143 5.26 -16.79 28.96
CA SER A 143 4.00 -16.49 29.65
C SER A 143 3.93 -15.00 29.96
N GLY A 144 2.83 -14.37 29.54
CA GLY A 144 2.47 -13.03 30.01
C GLY A 144 1.71 -13.09 31.34
N ARG A 145 1.17 -11.95 31.78
CA ARG A 145 0.34 -11.87 33.00
C ARG A 145 -1.15 -11.93 32.70
N GLY A 146 -1.54 -12.20 31.45
CA GLY A 146 -2.94 -12.32 31.03
C GLY A 146 -3.79 -11.08 31.34
N GLY A 147 -3.16 -9.90 31.43
CA GLY A 147 -3.81 -8.64 31.81
C GLY A 147 -3.80 -8.29 33.31
N SER A 148 -3.13 -9.07 34.16
CA SER A 148 -3.06 -8.85 35.61
C SER A 148 -2.12 -7.71 36.05
N GLY A 149 -1.77 -6.78 35.15
CA GLY A 149 -0.91 -5.62 35.42
C GLY A 149 -1.40 -4.37 34.67
N SER A 150 -0.78 -3.22 34.94
CA SER A 150 -1.14 -1.97 34.26
C SER A 150 -0.58 -1.93 32.83
N VAL A 151 -1.38 -2.33 31.84
CA VAL A 151 -1.04 -2.17 30.42
C VAL A 151 -1.62 -0.85 29.91
N SER A 152 -0.76 0.06 29.44
CA SER A 152 -1.18 1.32 28.82
C SER A 152 -1.01 1.23 27.31
N LEU A 153 -2.13 1.14 26.57
CA LEU A 153 -2.13 1.27 25.12
C LEU A 153 -2.58 2.67 24.72
N LYS A 154 -1.65 3.45 24.18
CA LYS A 154 -1.91 4.78 23.62
C LYS A 154 -1.63 4.74 22.12
N VAL A 155 -2.58 5.19 21.32
CA VAL A 155 -2.32 5.42 19.89
C VAL A 155 -1.52 6.72 19.78
N VAL A 156 -0.30 6.62 19.26
CA VAL A 156 0.63 7.74 19.09
C VAL A 156 0.65 8.15 17.61
N GLY A 157 0.85 9.44 17.35
CA GLY A 157 0.86 10.03 16.01
C GLY A 157 -0.39 10.89 15.76
N ASP A 158 -0.56 11.34 14.52
CA ASP A 158 -1.72 12.12 14.11
C ASP A 158 -2.96 11.22 13.88
N PRO A 159 -4.04 11.35 14.67
CA PRO A 159 -5.26 10.56 14.49
C PRO A 159 -6.14 11.06 13.34
N GLU A 160 -5.90 12.27 12.82
CA GLU A 160 -6.75 12.91 11.81
C GLU A 160 -6.96 12.07 10.53
N PRO A 161 -5.93 11.39 9.97
CA PRO A 161 -6.10 10.54 8.79
C PRO A 161 -7.02 9.33 9.01
N LEU A 162 -7.23 8.91 10.27
CA LEU A 162 -8.07 7.75 10.62
C LEU A 162 -9.52 8.13 10.92
N THR A 163 -9.78 9.40 11.25
CA THR A 163 -11.12 9.87 11.68
C THR A 163 -11.67 11.04 10.86
N GLY A 164 -10.85 11.65 10.00
CA GLY A 164 -11.20 12.80 9.18
C GLY A 164 -12.16 12.46 8.03
N SER A 165 -12.91 13.46 7.58
CA SER A 165 -13.71 13.36 6.37
C SER A 165 -12.79 13.36 5.15
N TYR A 166 -12.68 12.23 4.45
CA TYR A 166 -11.91 12.11 3.22
C TYR A 166 -12.83 11.83 2.02
N LYS A 167 -12.45 12.34 0.84
CA LYS A 167 -13.14 12.04 -0.42
C LYS A 167 -12.72 10.66 -0.91
N ALA A 168 -13.47 9.64 -0.52
CA ALA A 168 -13.23 8.27 -0.95
C ALA A 168 -13.19 8.16 -2.49
N MET A 169 -12.22 7.39 -3.00
CA MET A 169 -12.04 7.08 -4.44
C MET A 169 -11.86 8.31 -5.34
N PHE A 170 -11.39 9.44 -4.82
CA PHE A 170 -11.11 10.63 -5.61
C PHE A 170 -9.86 11.36 -5.11
N GLN A 171 -8.89 11.55 -6.01
CA GLN A 171 -7.66 12.29 -5.74
C GLN A 171 -7.48 13.38 -6.79
N GLN A 172 -7.18 14.60 -6.34
CA GLN A 172 -6.83 15.70 -7.24
C GLN A 172 -5.32 15.70 -7.47
N LEU A 173 -4.91 15.75 -8.74
CA LEU A 173 -3.50 15.76 -9.13
C LEU A 173 -2.71 16.89 -8.44
N MET A 174 -3.32 18.07 -8.28
CA MET A 174 -2.71 19.19 -7.56
C MET A 174 -2.46 18.87 -6.09
N GLY A 175 -3.36 18.14 -5.43
CA GLY A 175 -3.15 17.70 -4.05
C GLY A 175 -2.04 16.65 -3.94
N VAL A 176 -1.95 15.74 -4.91
CA VAL A 176 -0.84 14.77 -4.97
C VAL A 176 0.50 15.48 -5.16
N ARG A 177 0.57 16.43 -6.09
CA ARG A 177 1.76 17.26 -6.32
C ARG A 177 2.18 17.98 -5.04
N GLU A 178 1.25 18.62 -4.34
CA GLU A 178 1.55 19.34 -3.10
C GLU A 178 2.18 18.42 -2.05
N VAL A 179 1.59 17.25 -1.81
CA VAL A 179 2.13 16.27 -0.85
C VAL A 179 3.53 15.79 -1.25
N LEU A 180 3.77 15.55 -2.54
CA LEU A 180 5.09 15.15 -3.04
C LEU A 180 6.12 16.26 -2.87
N THR A 181 5.74 17.51 -3.12
CA THR A 181 6.56 18.70 -2.90
C THR A 181 6.90 18.85 -1.41
N SER A 182 5.88 18.88 -0.53
CA SER A 182 6.08 19.03 0.92
C SER A 182 6.99 17.93 1.47
N LYS A 183 6.83 16.68 0.99
CA LYS A 183 7.73 15.58 1.36
C LYS A 183 9.21 15.87 1.07
N ILE A 184 9.53 16.48 -0.08
CA ILE A 184 10.91 16.80 -0.45
C ILE A 184 11.40 17.99 0.37
N GLU A 185 10.59 19.03 0.51
CA GLU A 185 10.96 20.29 1.17
C GLU A 185 11.08 20.14 2.69
N GLU A 186 10.15 19.46 3.35
CA GLU A 186 10.19 19.20 4.80
C GLU A 186 11.42 18.38 5.18
N LEU A 187 11.65 17.24 4.52
CA LEU A 187 12.83 16.43 4.80
C LEU A 187 14.11 17.15 4.36
N GLY A 188 14.08 17.87 3.25
CA GLY A 188 15.20 18.66 2.76
C GLY A 188 15.63 19.73 3.75
N SER A 189 14.68 20.40 4.41
CA SER A 189 14.94 21.40 5.45
C SER A 189 15.64 20.78 6.66
N GLU A 190 15.14 19.67 7.19
CA GLU A 190 15.74 18.96 8.32
C GLU A 190 17.15 18.45 8.00
N LEU A 191 17.34 17.88 6.81
CA LEU A 191 18.65 17.41 6.36
C LEU A 191 19.64 18.56 6.12
N LYS A 192 19.16 19.70 5.62
CA LYS A 192 19.97 20.92 5.44
C LYS A 192 20.53 21.40 6.77
N GLU A 193 19.69 21.47 7.81
CA GLU A 193 20.11 21.87 9.15
C GLU A 193 21.08 20.86 9.78
N HIS A 194 20.75 19.58 9.75
CA HIS A 194 21.59 18.52 10.33
C HIS A 194 22.99 18.47 9.70
N HIS A 195 23.08 18.53 8.37
CA HIS A 195 24.34 18.47 7.64
C HIS A 195 25.03 19.85 7.49
N LYS A 196 24.45 20.91 8.06
CA LYS A 196 24.95 22.29 8.04
C LYS A 196 25.21 22.80 6.61
N ILE A 197 24.28 22.52 5.71
CA ILE A 197 24.34 22.96 4.31
C ILE A 197 23.85 24.40 4.22
N GLU A 198 24.63 25.28 3.61
CA GLU A 198 24.31 26.71 3.49
C GLU A 198 23.10 26.95 2.58
N ALA A 199 23.13 26.40 1.36
CA ALA A 199 22.07 26.54 0.37
C ALA A 199 22.05 25.37 -0.63
N PHE A 200 20.87 25.09 -1.17
CA PHE A 200 20.72 24.20 -2.32
C PHE A 200 20.85 24.99 -3.62
N THR A 201 21.49 24.37 -4.61
CA THR A 201 21.56 24.93 -5.97
C THR A 201 20.37 24.40 -6.80
N PRO A 202 19.72 25.24 -7.64
CA PRO A 202 18.70 24.75 -8.56
C PRO A 202 19.25 23.73 -9.56
N LEU A 203 18.50 22.65 -9.84
CA LEU A 203 18.97 21.54 -10.69
C LEU A 203 19.40 21.97 -12.10
N LEU A 204 18.74 22.98 -12.68
CA LEU A 204 18.98 23.42 -14.05
C LEU A 204 20.08 24.49 -14.18
N VAL A 205 20.64 24.97 -13.07
CA VAL A 205 21.70 26.00 -13.09
C VAL A 205 23.05 25.32 -13.24
N PRO A 206 23.79 25.55 -14.35
CA PRO A 206 25.12 24.99 -14.51
C PRO A 206 26.13 25.66 -13.57
N ALA A 207 27.05 24.86 -13.03
CA ALA A 207 28.15 25.36 -12.20
C ALA A 207 29.44 24.59 -12.47
N GLN A 208 30.58 25.30 -12.40
CA GLN A 208 31.91 24.68 -12.51
C GLN A 208 32.39 24.10 -11.18
N GLU A 209 31.94 24.67 -10.07
CA GLU A 209 32.22 24.19 -8.72
C GLU A 209 31.21 23.10 -8.32
N PRO A 210 31.54 22.25 -7.33
CA PRO A 210 30.60 21.28 -6.79
C PRO A 210 29.33 21.96 -6.27
N VAL A 211 28.17 21.41 -6.64
CA VAL A 211 26.85 21.87 -6.23
C VAL A 211 26.20 20.86 -5.30
N ILE A 212 25.40 21.36 -4.37
CA ILE A 212 24.58 20.54 -3.47
C ILE A 212 23.13 20.66 -3.92
N LEU A 213 22.54 19.53 -4.30
CA LEU A 213 21.21 19.44 -4.89
C LEU A 213 20.28 18.65 -3.98
N LEU A 214 19.07 19.17 -3.78
CA LEU A 214 17.96 18.49 -3.13
C LEU A 214 17.03 17.89 -4.19
N GLY A 215 16.52 16.69 -3.94
CA GLY A 215 15.46 16.14 -4.77
C GLY A 215 15.02 14.75 -4.36
N GLN A 216 14.13 14.19 -5.17
CA GLN A 216 13.63 12.83 -5.06
C GLN A 216 14.19 11.98 -6.21
N ILE A 217 14.61 10.76 -5.88
CA ILE A 217 15.05 9.78 -6.86
C ILE A 217 13.86 9.28 -7.68
N GLY A 218 14.00 9.35 -9.00
CA GLY A 218 13.07 8.76 -9.96
C GLY A 218 13.75 7.77 -10.90
N CYS A 219 12.95 7.16 -11.76
CA CYS A 219 13.39 6.34 -12.89
C CYS A 219 13.00 7.06 -14.19
N ASP A 220 13.90 7.09 -15.18
CA ASP A 220 13.61 7.65 -16.51
C ASP A 220 12.68 6.78 -17.38
N SER A 221 12.25 5.63 -16.85
CA SER A 221 11.40 4.65 -17.53
C SER A 221 10.45 3.98 -16.53
N ASN A 222 9.43 3.30 -17.05
CA ASN A 222 8.47 2.54 -16.23
C ASN A 222 9.03 1.20 -15.72
N GLY A 223 10.28 0.87 -16.07
CA GLY A 223 10.94 -0.37 -15.66
C GLY A 223 11.61 -0.29 -14.28
N LYS A 224 12.32 -1.36 -13.93
CA LYS A 224 13.12 -1.41 -12.71
C LYS A 224 14.25 -0.38 -12.74
N LEU A 225 14.35 0.42 -11.67
CA LEU A 225 15.45 1.35 -11.45
C LEU A 225 16.80 0.62 -11.51
N ASN A 226 17.75 1.18 -12.25
CA ASN A 226 19.13 0.72 -12.33
C ASN A 226 20.09 1.92 -12.31
N SER A 227 21.39 1.66 -12.21
CA SER A 227 22.41 2.70 -12.03
C SER A 227 22.53 3.70 -13.19
N LYS A 228 21.94 3.40 -14.36
CA LYS A 228 21.96 4.28 -15.54
C LYS A 228 20.65 5.03 -15.76
N SER A 229 19.57 4.62 -15.10
CA SER A 229 18.24 5.19 -15.25
C SER A 229 17.84 6.10 -14.09
N VAL A 230 18.79 6.46 -13.23
CA VAL A 230 18.56 7.33 -12.07
C VAL A 230 18.39 8.77 -12.52
N ILE A 231 17.26 9.37 -12.15
CA ILE A 231 17.00 10.79 -12.27
C ILE A 231 16.79 11.40 -10.89
N LEU A 232 17.12 12.68 -10.76
CA LEU A 232 16.83 13.50 -9.59
C LEU A 232 15.75 14.52 -10.00
N GLU A 233 14.58 14.39 -9.39
CA GLU A 233 13.50 15.37 -9.48
C GLU A 233 13.63 16.37 -8.34
N GLY A 234 13.79 17.64 -8.68
CA GLY A 234 13.95 18.70 -7.71
C GLY A 234 12.63 19.07 -7.05
N ASP A 235 12.73 19.73 -5.92
CA ASP A 235 11.60 20.34 -5.24
C ASP A 235 11.00 21.53 -6.03
N GLN A 236 9.87 22.04 -5.53
CA GLN A 236 9.16 23.13 -6.19
C GLN A 236 9.81 24.49 -5.90
N GLU A 237 10.26 24.72 -4.67
CA GLU A 237 10.84 25.98 -4.21
C GLU A 237 12.14 26.36 -4.94
N HIS A 238 13.08 25.42 -5.06
CA HIS A 238 14.42 25.70 -5.59
C HIS A 238 14.54 25.37 -7.09
N SER A 239 13.84 24.32 -7.55
CA SER A 239 14.07 23.72 -8.87
C SER A 239 12.82 23.65 -9.75
N TYR A 240 11.68 24.16 -9.29
CA TYR A 240 10.40 24.15 -10.01
C TYR A 240 9.96 22.77 -10.51
N GLY A 241 10.33 21.68 -9.81
CA GLY A 241 10.03 20.31 -10.24
C GLY A 241 10.83 19.84 -11.45
N ALA A 242 11.95 20.49 -11.77
CA ALA A 242 12.82 20.06 -12.86
C ALA A 242 13.44 18.68 -12.58
N GLN A 243 13.86 18.00 -13.64
CA GLN A 243 14.47 16.68 -13.56
C GLN A 243 15.80 16.66 -14.31
N ILE A 244 16.82 16.04 -13.71
CA ILE A 244 18.11 15.80 -14.36
C ILE A 244 18.56 14.35 -14.12
N PRO A 245 19.16 13.67 -15.12
CA PRO A 245 19.85 12.40 -14.89
C PRO A 245 21.02 12.54 -13.93
N VAL A 246 21.27 11.47 -13.19
CA VAL A 246 22.40 11.36 -12.25
C VAL A 246 23.39 10.32 -12.75
N ASP A 247 24.64 10.72 -12.92
CA ASP A 247 25.78 9.82 -13.10
C ASP A 247 26.30 9.39 -11.72
N LEU A 248 26.27 8.07 -11.47
CA LEU A 248 26.74 7.47 -10.23
C LEU A 248 28.15 6.87 -10.34
N SER A 249 28.83 7.03 -11.49
CA SER A 249 30.14 6.41 -11.75
C SER A 249 31.22 6.79 -10.73
N GLU A 250 31.17 8.01 -10.18
CA GLU A 250 32.13 8.51 -9.20
C GLU A 250 31.72 8.23 -7.74
N LEU A 251 30.56 7.62 -7.53
CA LEU A 251 30.00 7.36 -6.20
C LEU A 251 30.43 5.98 -5.70
N LYS A 252 31.22 5.92 -4.63
CA LYS A 252 31.80 4.67 -4.11
C LYS A 252 30.76 3.75 -3.47
N GLU A 253 29.84 4.32 -2.71
CA GLU A 253 28.82 3.61 -1.96
C GLU A 253 27.51 4.38 -2.08
N TYR A 254 26.43 3.67 -2.39
CA TYR A 254 25.10 4.25 -2.46
C TYR A 254 24.03 3.19 -2.29
N SER A 255 22.88 3.64 -1.80
CA SER A 255 21.64 2.87 -1.77
C SER A 255 20.51 3.81 -2.20
N LEU A 256 19.92 3.52 -3.36
CA LEU A 256 18.92 4.37 -4.01
C LEU A 256 17.65 3.57 -4.31
N PHE A 257 16.49 4.17 -4.09
CA PHE A 257 15.19 3.63 -4.50
C PHE A 257 14.25 4.74 -5.01
N PRO A 258 13.30 4.43 -5.92
CA PRO A 258 12.34 5.42 -6.41
C PRO A 258 11.51 6.03 -5.27
N GLY A 259 11.36 7.35 -5.29
CA GLY A 259 10.68 8.10 -4.24
C GLY A 259 11.57 8.47 -3.05
N GLN A 260 12.84 8.07 -3.00
CA GLN A 260 13.76 8.45 -1.93
C GLN A 260 14.12 9.93 -2.05
N VAL A 261 13.90 10.70 -0.99
CA VAL A 261 14.40 12.08 -0.89
C VAL A 261 15.87 12.04 -0.50
N VAL A 262 16.70 12.73 -1.26
CA VAL A 262 18.16 12.71 -1.11
C VAL A 262 18.73 14.11 -1.24
N ILE A 263 19.91 14.29 -0.65
CA ILE A 263 20.81 15.38 -0.97
C ILE A 263 22.04 14.77 -1.65
N MET A 264 22.40 15.30 -2.80
CA MET A 264 23.57 14.88 -3.56
C MET A 264 24.49 16.06 -3.79
N GLU A 265 25.79 15.83 -3.61
CA GLU A 265 26.84 16.75 -3.99
C GLU A 265 27.57 16.21 -5.22
N GLY A 266 27.90 17.10 -6.17
CA GLY A 266 28.56 16.70 -7.39
C GLY A 266 28.74 17.84 -8.38
N PHE A 267 29.10 17.50 -9.62
CA PHE A 267 29.34 18.48 -10.68
C PHE A 267 28.20 18.48 -11.70
N ASN A 268 27.66 19.66 -11.97
CA ASN A 268 26.64 19.88 -13.01
C ASN A 268 27.07 21.02 -13.94
N THR A 269 28.13 20.80 -14.72
CA THR A 269 28.73 21.85 -15.56
C THR A 269 27.85 22.29 -16.74
N THR A 270 26.83 21.51 -17.07
CA THR A 270 25.94 21.75 -18.23
C THR A 270 24.51 22.12 -17.85
N GLY A 271 24.11 21.95 -16.59
CA GLY A 271 22.72 22.08 -16.14
C GLY A 271 21.81 20.92 -16.58
N ARG A 272 22.37 19.85 -17.15
CA ARG A 272 21.61 18.74 -17.77
C ARG A 272 21.87 17.37 -17.15
N ARG A 273 22.91 17.23 -16.32
CA ARG A 273 23.30 15.95 -15.71
C ARG A 273 24.19 16.23 -14.51
N LEU A 274 23.86 15.63 -13.37
CA LEU A 274 24.71 15.65 -12.19
C LEU A 274 25.69 14.49 -12.24
N THR A 275 26.98 14.75 -12.12
CA THR A 275 27.95 13.71 -11.77
C THR A 275 28.12 13.68 -10.26
N ALA A 276 27.47 12.73 -9.60
CA ALA A 276 27.41 12.67 -8.14
C ALA A 276 28.73 12.17 -7.56
N THR A 277 29.30 12.94 -6.65
CA THR A 277 30.54 12.60 -5.93
C THR A 277 30.27 12.21 -4.48
N LYS A 278 29.13 12.65 -3.93
CA LYS A 278 28.71 12.31 -2.57
C LYS A 278 27.19 12.27 -2.46
N LEU A 279 26.71 11.27 -1.74
CA LEU A 279 25.32 11.12 -1.32
C LEU A 279 25.29 11.30 0.20
N TYR A 280 24.48 12.24 0.68
CA TYR A 280 24.34 12.46 2.11
C TYR A 280 23.54 11.32 2.75
N GLU A 281 23.98 10.88 3.93
CA GLU A 281 23.30 9.84 4.69
C GLU A 281 21.96 10.37 5.24
N GLY A 282 20.94 9.51 5.20
CA GLY A 282 19.64 9.80 5.78
C GLY A 282 19.73 9.92 7.30
N VAL A 283 18.95 10.84 7.87
CA VAL A 283 18.93 11.10 9.31
C VAL A 283 17.64 10.48 9.89
N PRO A 284 17.72 9.53 10.85
CA PRO A 284 16.54 8.99 11.49
C PRO A 284 15.92 10.02 12.44
N LEU A 285 14.61 9.91 12.65
CA LEU A 285 13.94 10.66 13.71
C LEU A 285 14.51 10.28 15.09
N PRO A 286 14.53 11.21 16.06
CA PRO A 286 14.95 10.90 17.41
C PRO A 286 14.06 9.82 18.02
N PHE A 287 14.65 8.98 18.87
CA PHE A 287 13.89 8.01 19.64
C PHE A 287 12.92 8.70 20.60
N TYR A 288 11.80 8.05 20.89
CA TYR A 288 10.88 8.48 21.93
C TYR A 288 11.62 8.62 23.26
N GLN A 289 11.42 9.74 23.95
CA GLN A 289 11.96 9.97 25.28
C GLN A 289 10.91 9.58 26.32
N PRO A 290 11.14 8.50 27.09
CA PRO A 290 10.20 8.08 28.12
C PRO A 290 10.02 9.14 29.19
N THR A 291 8.78 9.29 29.66
CA THR A 291 8.48 10.16 30.80
C THR A 291 8.85 9.47 32.12
N GLU A 292 9.09 10.25 33.19
CA GLU A 292 9.46 9.69 34.50
C GLU A 292 8.39 8.71 35.05
N GLU A 293 7.13 8.89 34.66
CA GLU A 293 5.99 8.02 35.00
C GLU A 293 6.06 6.63 34.35
N GLU A 294 6.84 6.46 33.28
CA GLU A 294 6.96 5.21 32.51
C GLU A 294 8.16 4.35 32.94
N GLY A 295 9.03 4.88 33.81
CA GLY A 295 10.25 4.21 34.28
C GLY A 295 10.01 3.00 35.21
N ALA A 296 8.77 2.75 35.61
CA ALA A 296 8.39 1.69 36.54
C ALA A 296 7.44 0.63 35.94
N SER A 297 7.41 0.49 34.60
CA SER A 297 6.54 -0.50 33.95
C SER A 297 7.04 -1.93 34.18
N GLU A 298 6.12 -2.83 34.55
CA GLU A 298 6.41 -4.25 34.68
C GLU A 298 6.71 -4.88 33.30
N GLN A 299 7.41 -6.01 33.31
CA GLN A 299 7.63 -6.79 32.10
C GLN A 299 6.30 -7.16 31.42
N THR A 300 6.19 -6.83 30.14
CA THR A 300 5.01 -7.03 29.30
C THR A 300 5.33 -7.97 28.15
N MET A 301 4.46 -8.96 27.88
CA MET A 301 4.57 -9.87 26.74
C MET A 301 3.59 -9.45 25.63
N VAL A 302 4.12 -9.24 24.42
CA VAL A 302 3.33 -8.93 23.23
C VAL A 302 3.44 -10.06 22.22
N VAL A 303 2.31 -10.58 21.77
CA VAL A 303 2.23 -11.54 20.65
C VAL A 303 1.82 -10.79 19.39
N VAL A 304 2.54 -11.06 18.31
CA VAL A 304 2.27 -10.46 16.99
C VAL A 304 2.06 -11.58 15.98
N ALA A 305 0.99 -11.48 15.20
CA ALA A 305 0.71 -12.37 14.08
C ALA A 305 0.15 -11.61 12.89
N CYS A 306 0.36 -12.15 11.69
CA CYS A 306 -0.10 -11.58 10.43
C CYS A 306 -0.76 -12.68 9.60
N GLY A 307 -1.84 -12.33 8.91
CA GLY A 307 -2.51 -13.24 7.99
C GLY A 307 -1.64 -13.60 6.77
N PRO A 308 -2.09 -14.55 5.93
CA PRO A 308 -3.43 -15.16 5.95
C PRO A 308 -3.66 -16.13 7.13
N TYR A 309 -4.87 -16.13 7.69
CA TYR A 309 -5.24 -16.99 8.84
C TYR A 309 -5.94 -18.30 8.44
N THR A 310 -5.97 -18.61 7.14
CA THR A 310 -6.47 -19.86 6.58
C THR A 310 -5.50 -20.33 5.50
N THR A 311 -5.52 -21.62 5.18
CA THR A 311 -4.69 -22.16 4.09
C THR A 311 -5.30 -21.81 2.74
N SER A 312 -4.50 -21.80 1.67
CA SER A 312 -4.96 -21.43 0.32
C SER A 312 -6.02 -22.37 -0.27
N ASP A 313 -6.14 -23.58 0.26
CA ASP A 313 -7.04 -24.65 -0.18
C ASP A 313 -8.29 -24.79 0.71
N SER A 314 -8.45 -23.93 1.73
CA SER A 314 -9.50 -24.08 2.74
C SER A 314 -10.01 -22.75 3.30
N ILE A 315 -11.23 -22.76 3.81
CA ILE A 315 -11.86 -21.66 4.55
C ILE A 315 -12.20 -22.06 6.00
N THR A 316 -11.51 -23.08 6.52
CA THR A 316 -11.73 -23.62 7.87
C THR A 316 -11.04 -22.81 8.97
N TYR A 317 -10.08 -21.94 8.62
CA TYR A 317 -9.34 -21.12 9.57
C TYR A 317 -8.61 -21.92 10.67
N ASP A 318 -8.15 -23.14 10.36
CA ASP A 318 -7.37 -23.95 11.31
C ASP A 318 -6.16 -23.20 11.90
N PRO A 319 -5.39 -22.40 11.11
CA PRO A 319 -4.32 -21.58 11.67
C PRO A 319 -4.77 -20.54 12.69
N LEU A 320 -5.94 -19.93 12.47
CA LEU A 320 -6.53 -18.98 13.42
C LEU A 320 -6.87 -19.67 14.75
N LEU A 321 -7.46 -20.86 14.69
CA LEU A 321 -7.83 -21.64 15.86
C LEU A 321 -6.59 -22.07 16.65
N ASP A 322 -5.53 -22.51 15.97
CA ASP A 322 -4.26 -22.83 16.61
C ASP A 322 -3.60 -21.59 17.24
N LEU A 323 -3.70 -20.41 16.60
CA LEU A 323 -3.23 -19.15 17.17
C LEU A 323 -4.01 -18.78 18.45
N ILE A 324 -5.33 -18.91 18.43
CA ILE A 324 -6.18 -18.69 19.63
C ILE A 324 -5.76 -19.64 20.76
N ALA A 325 -5.45 -20.90 20.44
CA ALA A 325 -4.96 -21.86 21.42
C ALA A 325 -3.62 -21.45 22.03
N ILE A 326 -2.70 -20.90 21.22
CA ILE A 326 -1.41 -20.35 21.69
C ILE A 326 -1.65 -19.16 22.61
N ILE A 327 -2.51 -18.22 22.21
CA ILE A 327 -2.83 -17.03 23.00
C ILE A 327 -3.41 -17.44 24.36
N ASN A 328 -4.33 -18.41 24.39
CA ASN A 328 -4.91 -18.94 25.63
C ASN A 328 -3.90 -19.69 26.51
N ARG A 329 -2.90 -20.34 25.91
CA ARG A 329 -1.83 -21.04 26.64
C ARG A 329 -0.83 -20.06 27.26
N ASP A 330 -0.37 -19.09 26.46
CA ASP A 330 0.76 -18.22 26.82
C ASP A 330 0.31 -16.93 27.51
N GLN A 331 -1.00 -16.61 27.51
CA GLN A 331 -1.58 -15.49 28.25
C GLN A 331 -0.81 -14.16 28.03
N PRO A 332 -0.53 -13.76 26.78
CA PRO A 332 0.19 -12.51 26.53
C PRO A 332 -0.61 -11.32 27.03
N ASP A 333 0.07 -10.21 27.31
CA ASP A 333 -0.58 -8.98 27.80
C ASP A 333 -1.20 -8.17 26.65
N VAL A 334 -0.65 -8.30 25.44
CA VAL A 334 -1.17 -7.67 24.22
C VAL A 334 -1.06 -8.64 23.03
N CYS A 335 -2.09 -8.66 22.19
CA CYS A 335 -2.06 -9.35 20.89
C CYS A 335 -2.27 -8.33 19.75
N ILE A 336 -1.31 -8.24 18.83
CA ILE A 336 -1.40 -7.42 17.63
C ILE A 336 -1.61 -8.34 16.43
N LEU A 337 -2.79 -8.27 15.83
CA LEU A 337 -3.18 -9.11 14.70
C LEU A 337 -3.32 -8.28 13.42
N PHE A 338 -2.44 -8.53 12.46
CA PHE A 338 -2.48 -7.91 11.15
C PHE A 338 -3.35 -8.75 10.20
N GLY A 339 -4.08 -8.09 9.31
CA GLY A 339 -4.76 -8.79 8.21
C GLY A 339 -3.78 -9.46 7.22
N PRO A 340 -4.29 -10.13 6.18
CA PRO A 340 -5.71 -10.23 5.85
C PRO A 340 -6.44 -11.28 6.72
N PHE A 341 -7.58 -10.88 7.29
CA PHE A 341 -8.51 -11.83 7.94
C PHE A 341 -9.39 -12.53 6.91
N LEU A 342 -9.75 -11.82 5.84
CA LEU A 342 -10.32 -12.36 4.63
C LEU A 342 -9.43 -11.91 3.48
N ASP A 343 -8.68 -12.83 2.90
CA ASP A 343 -7.70 -12.50 1.87
C ASP A 343 -8.38 -12.38 0.50
N ALA A 344 -8.25 -11.19 -0.11
CA ALA A 344 -8.76 -10.92 -1.44
C ALA A 344 -8.15 -11.84 -2.50
N LYS A 345 -6.90 -12.29 -2.29
CA LYS A 345 -6.17 -13.22 -3.18
C LYS A 345 -6.47 -14.70 -2.88
N HIS A 346 -7.35 -15.01 -1.93
CA HIS A 346 -7.73 -16.40 -1.68
C HIS A 346 -8.62 -16.90 -2.81
N GLU A 347 -8.34 -18.08 -3.37
CA GLU A 347 -9.00 -18.60 -4.59
C GLU A 347 -10.54 -18.55 -4.50
N GLN A 348 -11.11 -18.91 -3.35
CA GLN A 348 -12.57 -18.90 -3.16
C GLN A 348 -13.16 -17.49 -3.02
N VAL A 349 -12.37 -16.50 -2.59
CA VAL A 349 -12.78 -15.10 -2.45
C VAL A 349 -12.76 -14.43 -3.83
N GLU A 350 -11.62 -14.53 -4.53
CA GLU A 350 -11.41 -13.96 -5.86
C GLU A 350 -12.44 -14.48 -6.87
N ASN A 351 -12.73 -15.78 -6.83
CA ASN A 351 -13.71 -16.41 -7.72
C ASN A 351 -15.17 -16.33 -7.19
N CYS A 352 -15.43 -15.56 -6.13
CA CYS A 352 -16.75 -15.39 -5.52
C CYS A 352 -17.47 -16.73 -5.23
N LYS A 353 -16.72 -17.75 -4.79
CA LYS A 353 -17.25 -19.10 -4.49
C LYS A 353 -17.83 -19.21 -3.08
N LEU A 354 -17.66 -18.17 -2.25
CA LEU A 354 -18.22 -18.12 -0.91
C LEU A 354 -19.75 -18.00 -0.94
N THR A 355 -20.42 -18.74 -0.05
CA THR A 355 -21.89 -18.69 0.10
C THR A 355 -22.36 -17.59 1.04
N SER A 356 -21.45 -16.80 1.60
CA SER A 356 -21.74 -15.73 2.57
C SER A 356 -21.10 -14.41 2.13
N PRO A 357 -21.70 -13.26 2.46
CA PRO A 357 -21.10 -11.96 2.20
C PRO A 357 -19.72 -11.82 2.83
N PHE A 358 -18.81 -11.12 2.16
CA PHE A 358 -17.44 -10.90 2.66
C PHE A 358 -17.39 -10.26 4.06
N GLU A 359 -18.26 -9.29 4.28
CA GLU A 359 -18.40 -8.62 5.58
C GLU A 359 -18.79 -9.59 6.70
N ASP A 360 -19.65 -10.57 6.42
CA ASP A 360 -20.09 -11.55 7.42
C ASP A 360 -19.00 -12.55 7.74
N VAL A 361 -18.23 -12.98 6.73
CA VAL A 361 -17.06 -13.85 6.92
C VAL A 361 -16.00 -13.12 7.76
N PHE A 362 -15.72 -11.86 7.45
CA PHE A 362 -14.82 -11.03 8.24
C PHE A 362 -15.27 -10.89 9.70
N LYS A 363 -16.55 -10.53 9.93
CA LYS A 363 -17.13 -10.44 11.28
C LYS A 363 -17.08 -11.77 12.02
N GLN A 364 -17.26 -12.88 11.33
CA GLN A 364 -17.18 -14.22 11.92
C GLN A 364 -15.76 -14.55 12.37
N CYS A 365 -14.73 -14.20 11.58
CA CYS A 365 -13.34 -14.35 11.97
C CYS A 365 -13.03 -13.54 13.22
N LEU A 366 -13.44 -12.27 13.24
CA LEU A 366 -13.20 -11.38 14.37
C LEU A 366 -13.93 -11.85 15.65
N ARG A 367 -15.19 -12.30 15.53
CA ARG A 367 -15.92 -12.93 16.64
C ARG A 367 -15.19 -14.15 17.18
N THR A 368 -14.70 -15.03 16.30
CA THR A 368 -13.98 -16.25 16.69
C THR A 368 -12.74 -15.92 17.52
N VAL A 369 -11.97 -14.90 17.12
CA VAL A 369 -10.83 -14.41 17.90
C VAL A 369 -11.28 -13.87 19.26
N ILE A 370 -12.21 -12.91 19.27
CA ILE A 370 -12.64 -12.22 20.50
C ILE A 370 -13.25 -13.20 21.51
N GLU A 371 -14.14 -14.08 21.07
CA GLU A 371 -14.79 -15.06 21.93
C GLU A 371 -13.81 -16.16 22.35
N GLY A 372 -12.96 -16.60 21.42
CA GLY A 372 -11.93 -17.60 21.66
C GLY A 372 -10.90 -17.17 22.70
N THR A 373 -10.69 -15.87 22.88
CA THR A 373 -9.72 -15.32 23.83
C THR A 373 -10.34 -14.53 25.00
N ARG A 374 -11.68 -14.49 25.12
CA ARG A 374 -12.40 -13.71 26.14
C ARG A 374 -12.01 -14.06 27.58
N ARG A 375 -11.49 -15.27 27.83
CA ARG A 375 -11.08 -15.72 29.16
C ARG A 375 -9.85 -14.99 29.68
N LEU A 376 -9.18 -14.21 28.84
CA LEU A 376 -7.95 -13.50 29.17
C LEU A 376 -8.26 -12.00 29.22
N ALA A 377 -7.69 -11.28 30.18
CA ALA A 377 -7.87 -9.83 30.31
C ALA A 377 -6.85 -9.04 29.46
N PHE A 378 -6.46 -9.55 28.28
CA PHE A 378 -5.51 -8.85 27.40
C PHE A 378 -6.23 -7.97 26.37
N GLN A 379 -5.51 -6.99 25.82
CA GLN A 379 -6.05 -6.06 24.83
C GLN A 379 -5.73 -6.54 23.40
N LEU A 380 -6.78 -6.67 22.57
CA LEU A 380 -6.65 -7.05 21.16
C LEU A 380 -6.65 -5.79 20.27
N LEU A 381 -5.61 -5.63 19.45
CA LEU A 381 -5.54 -4.58 18.44
C LEU A 381 -5.67 -5.22 17.05
N GLY A 382 -6.73 -4.86 16.32
CA GLY A 382 -6.93 -5.18 14.91
C GLY A 382 -7.07 -3.92 14.08
N ARG A 383 -6.36 -3.83 12.95
CA ARG A 383 -6.56 -2.75 11.96
C ARG A 383 -7.37 -3.28 10.79
N THR A 384 -8.43 -2.56 10.43
CA THR A 384 -9.26 -2.84 9.25
C THR A 384 -9.06 -1.75 8.21
N TRP A 385 -8.77 -2.14 6.97
CA TRP A 385 -8.94 -1.25 5.81
C TRP A 385 -10.34 -1.54 5.26
N GLY A 386 -11.32 -0.70 5.60
CA GLY A 386 -12.71 -0.87 5.19
C GLY A 386 -13.27 0.41 4.58
N SER A 387 -13.90 0.30 3.41
CA SER A 387 -14.63 1.40 2.75
C SER A 387 -15.87 1.80 3.56
N PRO A 388 -16.16 3.10 3.75
CA PRO A 388 -17.33 3.53 4.51
C PRO A 388 -18.60 3.46 3.66
N GLY A 389 -19.49 2.52 3.97
CA GLY A 389 -20.80 2.43 3.33
C GLY A 389 -21.80 1.58 4.11
N SER A 390 -22.75 2.26 4.76
CA SER A 390 -24.13 1.84 5.07
C SER A 390 -24.55 1.99 6.54
N SER A 391 -25.79 2.42 6.72
CA SER A 391 -26.32 3.23 7.82
C SER A 391 -27.16 2.47 8.86
N ARG A 392 -27.11 2.98 10.11
CA ARG A 392 -28.14 3.09 11.17
C ARG A 392 -28.87 1.86 11.79
N THR A 393 -28.91 1.95 13.13
CA THR A 393 -29.87 1.47 14.15
C THR A 393 -29.89 0.01 14.60
N SER A 394 -29.33 -0.27 15.79
CA SER A 394 -30.09 -0.65 17.00
C SER A 394 -29.16 -0.67 18.24
N ARG A 395 -29.62 -0.13 19.37
CA ARG A 395 -28.90 -0.10 20.67
C ARG A 395 -29.16 -1.39 21.46
N LYS A 396 -28.12 -1.99 22.07
CA LYS A 396 -27.99 -2.20 23.54
C LYS A 396 -26.70 -2.95 23.94
N THR A 397 -26.09 -2.41 25.00
CA THR A 397 -25.15 -2.96 26.01
C THR A 397 -23.71 -3.32 25.62
N GLU A 398 -22.79 -2.59 26.26
CA GLU A 398 -21.34 -2.50 26.12
C GLU A 398 -20.56 -3.63 26.80
N THR A 399 -19.45 -4.02 26.16
CA THR A 399 -18.16 -4.22 26.83
C THR A 399 -17.15 -3.40 26.04
N ALA A 400 -16.49 -2.46 26.72
CA ALA A 400 -15.71 -1.37 26.15
C ALA A 400 -14.59 -1.85 25.22
N TRP A 401 -14.77 -1.59 23.94
CA TRP A 401 -13.70 -1.18 23.04
C TRP A 401 -13.67 0.34 23.05
N PRO A 402 -12.55 1.02 22.78
CA PRO A 402 -12.59 2.36 22.23
C PRO A 402 -13.08 2.26 20.77
N PHE A 403 -14.35 1.89 20.61
CA PHE A 403 -15.12 2.30 19.44
C PHE A 403 -15.39 3.78 19.66
N CYS A 404 -14.86 4.66 18.82
CA CYS A 404 -15.26 6.06 18.82
C CYS A 404 -16.76 6.11 18.44
N PRO A 405 -17.71 6.34 19.37
CA PRO A 405 -19.12 6.31 19.03
C PRO A 405 -19.50 7.71 18.55
N PHE A 406 -20.01 7.79 17.32
CA PHE A 406 -20.74 8.95 16.82
C PHE A 406 -21.80 9.41 17.84
N ARG A 407 -21.59 10.58 18.45
CA ARG A 407 -22.67 11.41 18.99
C ARG A 407 -22.71 12.71 18.17
N PRO A 408 -23.80 13.01 17.45
CA PRO A 408 -24.05 14.37 17.04
C PRO A 408 -24.39 15.17 18.31
N LEU A 409 -23.57 16.17 18.64
CA LEU A 409 -24.03 17.26 19.49
C LEU A 409 -25.03 18.07 18.66
N ASN A 410 -26.31 17.94 19.01
CA ASN A 410 -27.28 18.97 18.70
C ASN A 410 -26.85 20.24 19.45
N SER A 411 -26.39 21.25 18.72
CA SER A 411 -26.45 22.62 19.20
C SER A 411 -27.83 23.17 18.89
N GLU A 412 -28.73 23.13 19.86
CA GLU A 412 -29.72 24.18 20.01
C GLU A 412 -28.97 25.48 20.34
N MET A 413 -29.06 26.50 19.48
CA MET A 413 -29.70 27.78 19.79
C MET A 413 -29.36 28.85 18.73
N ARG A 414 -30.47 29.43 18.22
CA ARG A 414 -30.66 30.70 17.50
C ARG A 414 -30.35 30.76 16.01
#